data_AF-A0A1B9LZJ2-F1
#
_entry.id   AF-A0A1B9LZJ2-F1
#
_cell.length_a   1.000
_cell.length_b   1.000
_cell.length_c   1.000
_cell.angle_alpha   90.00
_cell.angle_beta   90.00
_cell.angle_gamma   90.00
#
_symmetry.space_group_name_H-M   'P 1'
#
loop_
_entity.id
_entity.type
_entity.pdbx_description
1 polymer ?
#
loop_
_entity_poly.entity_id
_entity_poly.type
_entity_poly.pdbx_seq_one_letter_code
_entity_poly.pdbx_strand_id
1 'polypeptide(L)'
;MITATTQPISKGQYYVTLNDLVNTYHYWGDDDGDGQGGQVTATGHLEALFFDKYLNSINPSDALTLCRAPYYLDYNSVEDITLTTQYGVPNSLNVDWNEAYYYFNPAPSATLCHTKPTATYSSSWWPHWDNYTDGFRGYLIQSTNPASYGLNFPTTGMDGYAFDLDIRGVDASQLTWQPVTHSGITATVSWTKTSSRDKYPSGKRPEYVTRVTLTGPKPSYSQIQSNNPSPLSKPTLPQTFELVGRDSAGNALITYGFELKQWFVRGTAYNVRFTLSEATTWL
;
A
#
# COMPACT_ATOMS: atom_id res chain seq x y z
N MET A 1 -0.91 -23.62 -20.58
CA MET A 1 -0.05 -22.41 -20.38
C MET A 1 0.79 -22.26 -21.63
N ILE A 2 0.74 -21.08 -22.24
CA ILE A 2 1.60 -20.68 -23.35
C ILE A 2 2.90 -20.19 -22.72
N THR A 3 4.04 -20.75 -23.11
CA THR A 3 5.37 -20.44 -22.57
C THR A 3 6.30 -20.08 -23.73
N ALA A 4 6.50 -18.79 -23.96
CA ALA A 4 7.48 -18.29 -24.93
C ALA A 4 8.62 -17.58 -24.21
N THR A 5 9.85 -17.74 -24.68
CA THR A 5 10.99 -16.95 -24.20
C THR A 5 10.89 -15.55 -24.79
N THR A 6 10.75 -14.56 -23.91
CA THR A 6 10.73 -13.14 -24.29
C THR A 6 12.09 -12.50 -24.10
N GLN A 7 12.43 -11.53 -24.95
CA GLN A 7 13.67 -10.76 -24.82
C GLN A 7 13.40 -9.44 -24.07
N PRO A 8 14.21 -9.08 -23.05
CA PRO A 8 14.06 -7.80 -22.37
C PRO A 8 14.54 -6.65 -23.26
N ILE A 9 13.73 -5.60 -23.38
CA ILE A 9 14.12 -4.33 -24.02
C ILE A 9 14.61 -3.36 -22.94
N SER A 10 13.77 -3.18 -21.91
CA SER A 10 14.01 -2.30 -20.79
C SER A 10 13.31 -2.86 -19.54
N LYS A 11 13.40 -2.15 -18.42
CA LYS A 11 12.77 -2.62 -17.18
C LYS A 11 11.26 -2.74 -17.37
N GLY A 12 10.73 -3.95 -17.19
CA GLY A 12 9.30 -4.20 -17.36
C GLY A 12 8.79 -4.16 -18.79
N GLN A 13 9.67 -4.13 -19.79
CA GLN A 13 9.31 -4.17 -21.21
C GLN A 13 10.01 -5.35 -21.89
N TYR A 14 9.20 -6.20 -22.52
CA TYR A 14 9.64 -7.44 -23.14
C TYR A 14 9.00 -7.57 -24.51
N TYR A 15 9.69 -8.24 -25.44
CA TYR A 15 9.10 -8.59 -26.73
C TYR A 15 9.30 -10.06 -27.07
N VAL A 16 8.44 -10.54 -27.97
CA VAL A 16 8.57 -11.82 -28.66
C VAL A 16 8.24 -11.62 -30.14
N THR A 17 9.01 -12.23 -31.03
CA THR A 17 8.72 -12.14 -32.46
C THR A 17 7.56 -13.07 -32.81
N LEU A 18 6.70 -12.68 -33.75
CA LEU A 18 5.65 -13.59 -34.22
C LEU A 18 6.21 -14.81 -34.92
N ASN A 19 7.35 -14.67 -35.60
CA ASN A 19 8.07 -15.80 -36.16
C ASN A 19 8.41 -16.84 -35.09
N ASP A 20 8.87 -16.43 -33.91
CA ASP A 20 9.14 -17.37 -32.83
C ASP A 20 7.85 -18.01 -32.30
N LEU A 21 6.79 -17.24 -32.11
CA LEU A 21 5.49 -17.79 -31.69
C LEU A 21 5.00 -18.88 -32.65
N VAL A 22 5.10 -18.65 -33.96
CA VAL A 22 4.61 -19.58 -34.99
C VAL A 22 5.57 -20.74 -35.25
N ASN A 23 6.84 -20.44 -35.51
CA ASN A 23 7.81 -21.41 -36.03
C ASN A 23 8.68 -22.06 -34.95
N THR A 24 8.85 -21.42 -33.79
CA THR A 24 9.65 -21.96 -32.67
C THR A 24 8.76 -22.60 -31.61
N TYR A 25 7.71 -21.91 -31.17
CA TYR A 25 6.82 -22.38 -30.10
C TYR A 25 5.55 -23.09 -30.61
N HIS A 26 5.26 -22.98 -31.91
CA HIS A 26 4.06 -23.56 -32.53
C HIS A 26 2.75 -23.10 -31.87
N TYR A 27 2.71 -21.84 -31.43
CA TYR A 27 1.54 -21.15 -30.89
C TYR A 27 0.73 -20.49 -31.99
N TRP A 28 0.25 -21.31 -32.91
CA TRP A 28 -0.70 -20.94 -33.94
C TRP A 28 -1.62 -22.13 -34.21
N GLY A 29 -2.79 -21.83 -34.73
CA GLY A 29 -3.78 -22.81 -35.13
C GLY A 29 -4.29 -22.47 -36.51
N ASP A 30 -4.54 -23.51 -37.28
CA ASP A 30 -5.19 -23.42 -38.56
C ASP A 30 -6.36 -24.42 -38.56
N ASP A 31 -7.56 -23.87 -38.74
CA ASP A 31 -8.83 -24.57 -38.54
C ASP A 31 -9.18 -25.48 -39.73
N ASP A 32 -8.70 -25.16 -40.94
CA ASP A 32 -8.97 -25.95 -42.14
C ASP A 32 -7.81 -26.89 -42.53
N GLY A 33 -6.65 -26.73 -41.87
CA GLY A 33 -5.54 -27.66 -41.88
C GLY A 33 -4.60 -27.53 -43.08
N ASP A 34 -4.77 -26.51 -43.92
CA ASP A 34 -3.91 -26.27 -45.08
C ASP A 34 -2.57 -25.60 -44.77
N GLY A 35 -2.41 -25.08 -43.55
CA GLY A 35 -1.15 -24.67 -42.96
C GLY A 35 -0.29 -25.87 -42.53
N GLN A 36 -0.86 -27.06 -42.35
CA GLN A 36 -0.13 -28.26 -41.92
C GLN A 36 0.65 -28.87 -43.09
N GLY A 37 1.93 -28.48 -43.22
CA GLY A 37 2.85 -28.99 -44.25
C GLY A 37 3.39 -27.94 -45.22
N GLY A 38 2.93 -26.69 -45.09
CA GLY A 38 3.47 -25.52 -45.79
C GLY A 38 4.34 -24.64 -44.89
N GLN A 39 5.10 -23.72 -45.49
CA GLN A 39 5.82 -22.69 -44.73
C GLN A 39 4.85 -21.58 -44.29
N VAL A 40 4.74 -21.35 -42.98
CA VAL A 40 4.05 -20.17 -42.43
C VAL A 40 5.09 -19.07 -42.21
N THR A 41 4.86 -17.92 -42.83
CA THR A 41 5.69 -16.73 -42.62
C THR A 41 4.94 -15.78 -41.71
N ALA A 42 5.54 -15.44 -40.57
CA ALA A 42 5.00 -14.48 -39.62
C ALA A 42 6.01 -13.36 -39.41
N THR A 43 5.59 -12.12 -39.64
CA THR A 43 6.41 -10.92 -39.42
C THR A 43 5.75 -10.02 -38.39
N GLY A 44 6.57 -9.24 -37.69
CA GLY A 44 6.13 -8.41 -36.58
C GLY A 44 6.66 -8.92 -35.24
N HIS A 45 6.41 -8.14 -34.20
CA HIS A 45 6.63 -8.54 -32.81
C HIS A 45 5.50 -8.05 -31.91
N LEU A 46 5.38 -8.71 -30.75
CA LEU A 46 4.46 -8.35 -29.70
C LEU A 46 5.26 -7.86 -28.51
N GLU A 47 4.85 -6.74 -27.94
CA GLU A 47 5.42 -6.16 -26.72
C GLU A 47 4.50 -6.36 -25.53
N ALA A 48 5.13 -6.58 -24.38
CA ALA A 48 4.49 -6.72 -23.08
C ALA A 48 5.14 -5.74 -22.09
N LEU A 49 4.35 -4.80 -21.60
CA LEU A 49 4.75 -3.80 -20.61
C LEU A 49 4.04 -4.08 -19.28
N PHE A 50 4.83 -4.16 -18.21
CA PHE A 50 4.35 -4.53 -16.88
C PHE A 50 4.49 -3.38 -15.90
N PHE A 51 3.41 -3.09 -15.20
CA PHE A 51 3.34 -1.96 -14.29
C PHE A 51 2.61 -2.30 -12.99
N ASP A 52 3.00 -1.64 -11.91
CA ASP A 52 2.20 -1.59 -10.69
C ASP A 52 1.05 -0.56 -10.78
N LYS A 53 0.17 -0.51 -9.78
CA LYS A 53 -0.95 0.44 -9.76
C LYS A 53 -0.53 1.91 -9.81
N TYR A 54 0.74 2.20 -9.52
CA TYR A 54 1.30 3.55 -9.52
C TYR A 54 2.01 3.84 -10.84
N LEU A 55 1.85 2.98 -11.86
CA LEU A 55 2.46 3.07 -13.17
C LEU A 55 3.99 2.96 -13.12
N ASN A 56 4.57 2.37 -12.07
CA ASN A 56 6.01 2.05 -12.07
C ASN A 56 6.23 0.77 -12.87
N SER A 57 7.18 0.80 -13.81
CA SER A 57 7.58 -0.41 -14.52
C SER A 57 8.19 -1.43 -13.57
N ILE A 58 7.73 -2.68 -13.69
CA ILE A 58 8.14 -3.83 -12.87
C ILE A 58 8.59 -4.98 -13.77
N ASN A 59 9.50 -5.82 -13.30
CA ASN A 59 9.81 -7.04 -14.03
C ASN A 59 8.83 -8.16 -13.64
N PRO A 60 8.50 -9.09 -14.54
CA PRO A 60 7.74 -10.29 -14.21
C PRO A 60 8.35 -11.14 -13.09
N SER A 61 9.67 -11.04 -12.89
CA SER A 61 10.41 -11.71 -11.82
C SER A 61 10.35 -10.99 -10.46
N ASP A 62 9.84 -9.76 -10.41
CA ASP A 62 9.77 -8.99 -9.17
C ASP A 62 8.75 -9.63 -8.22
N ALA A 63 9.06 -9.63 -6.92
CA ALA A 63 8.11 -10.10 -5.91
C ALA A 63 6.88 -9.17 -5.88
N LEU A 64 5.72 -9.71 -6.27
CA LEU A 64 4.47 -8.96 -6.29
C LEU A 64 3.85 -8.88 -4.90
N THR A 65 3.27 -7.72 -4.57
CA THR A 65 2.64 -7.45 -3.28
C THR A 65 1.28 -6.79 -3.48
N LEU A 66 0.32 -7.14 -2.62
CA LEU A 66 -1.00 -6.51 -2.60
C LEU A 66 -0.94 -5.00 -2.34
N CYS A 67 0.15 -4.50 -1.77
CA CYS A 67 0.34 -3.06 -1.55
C CYS A 67 0.53 -2.26 -2.83
N ARG A 68 0.98 -2.92 -3.90
CA ARG A 68 1.21 -2.34 -5.24
C ARG A 68 0.21 -2.84 -6.28
N ALA A 69 -0.65 -3.77 -5.90
CA ALA A 69 -1.75 -4.24 -6.72
C ALA A 69 -2.89 -3.20 -6.79
N PRO A 70 -3.74 -3.21 -7.85
CA PRO A 70 -3.65 -4.12 -9.00
C PRO A 70 -2.46 -3.80 -9.90
N TYR A 71 -1.88 -4.85 -10.47
CA TYR A 71 -0.89 -4.73 -11.53
C TYR A 71 -1.60 -4.75 -12.88
N TYR A 72 -0.98 -4.14 -13.88
CA TYR A 72 -1.49 -4.23 -15.24
C TYR A 72 -0.38 -4.57 -16.23
N LEU A 73 -0.78 -5.38 -17.20
CA LEU A 73 -0.02 -5.75 -18.38
C LEU A 73 -0.66 -5.02 -19.56
N ASP A 74 0.12 -4.17 -20.20
CA ASP A 74 -0.17 -3.60 -21.51
C ASP A 74 0.50 -4.51 -22.55
N TYR A 75 -0.31 -5.08 -23.42
CA TYR A 75 0.11 -6.00 -24.47
C TYR A 75 -0.25 -5.41 -25.82
N ASN A 76 0.73 -5.13 -26.66
CA ASN A 76 0.50 -4.43 -27.93
C ASN A 76 1.37 -4.95 -29.07
N SER A 77 0.90 -4.73 -30.30
CA SER A 77 1.65 -4.96 -31.54
C SER A 77 2.19 -3.62 -32.04
N VAL A 78 3.46 -3.33 -31.79
CA VAL A 78 4.07 -2.01 -32.08
C VAL A 78 4.13 -1.70 -33.58
N GLU A 79 4.05 -2.73 -34.41
CA GLU A 79 4.07 -2.65 -35.88
C GLU A 79 2.99 -3.56 -36.49
N ASP A 80 2.69 -3.34 -37.78
CA ASP A 80 1.75 -4.17 -38.53
C ASP A 80 2.22 -5.63 -38.56
N ILE A 81 1.35 -6.52 -38.12
CA ILE A 81 1.62 -7.95 -38.10
C ILE A 81 1.15 -8.55 -39.42
N THR A 82 1.99 -9.37 -40.04
CA THR A 82 1.59 -10.14 -41.23
C THR A 82 1.78 -11.63 -40.99
N LEU A 83 0.72 -12.39 -41.23
CA LEU A 83 0.72 -13.84 -41.26
C LEU A 83 0.42 -14.28 -42.69
N THR A 84 1.31 -15.07 -43.28
CA THR A 84 1.15 -15.60 -44.65
C THR A 84 1.34 -17.11 -44.66
N THR A 85 0.42 -17.80 -45.31
CA THR A 85 0.45 -19.24 -45.53
C THR A 85 0.68 -19.53 -47.03
N GLN A 86 1.15 -20.74 -47.33
CA GLN A 86 1.33 -21.19 -48.72
C GLN A 86 -0.01 -21.48 -49.41
N TYR A 87 -0.97 -22.00 -48.65
CA TYR A 87 -2.33 -22.36 -49.07
C TYR A 87 -3.36 -21.55 -48.27
N GLY A 88 -4.64 -21.61 -48.64
CA GLY A 88 -5.71 -20.87 -47.97
C GLY A 88 -6.27 -19.71 -48.78
N VAL A 89 -7.54 -19.36 -48.56
CA VAL A 89 -8.18 -18.19 -49.18
C VAL A 89 -8.99 -17.43 -48.12
N PRO A 90 -8.52 -16.25 -47.67
CA PRO A 90 -7.25 -15.59 -48.03
C PRO A 90 -6.03 -16.32 -47.43
N ASN A 91 -4.88 -16.31 -48.11
CA ASN A 91 -3.62 -16.87 -47.62
C ASN A 91 -2.74 -15.85 -46.89
N SER A 92 -3.26 -14.65 -46.64
CA SER A 92 -2.54 -13.59 -45.92
C SER A 92 -3.51 -12.81 -45.04
N LEU A 93 -3.08 -12.58 -43.82
CA LEU A 93 -3.75 -11.75 -42.83
C LEU A 93 -2.79 -10.64 -42.42
N ASN A 94 -3.25 -9.40 -42.51
CA ASN A 94 -2.58 -8.25 -41.95
C ASN A 94 -3.40 -7.75 -40.76
N VAL A 95 -2.72 -7.50 -39.64
CA VAL A 95 -3.33 -6.97 -38.42
C VAL A 95 -2.62 -5.66 -38.11
N ASP A 96 -3.39 -4.57 -38.16
CA ASP A 96 -2.95 -3.23 -37.76
C ASP A 96 -2.61 -3.19 -36.26
N TRP A 97 -1.99 -2.09 -35.82
CA TRP A 97 -1.71 -1.82 -34.40
C TRP A 97 -2.91 -2.12 -33.49
N ASN A 98 -2.69 -2.98 -32.50
CA ASN A 98 -3.71 -3.40 -31.52
C ASN A 98 -3.12 -3.45 -30.11
N GLU A 99 -3.96 -3.20 -29.12
CA GLU A 99 -3.58 -3.07 -27.71
C GLU A 99 -4.61 -3.77 -26.81
N ALA A 100 -4.12 -4.46 -25.79
CA ALA A 100 -4.94 -5.13 -24.78
C ALA A 100 -4.37 -4.90 -23.38
N TYR A 101 -5.26 -4.58 -22.43
CA TYR A 101 -4.90 -4.42 -21.03
C TYR A 101 -5.41 -5.59 -20.19
N TYR A 102 -4.52 -6.17 -19.39
CA TYR A 102 -4.85 -7.20 -18.42
C TYR A 102 -4.52 -6.73 -17.02
N TYR A 103 -5.48 -6.83 -16.10
CA TYR A 103 -5.26 -6.52 -14.69
C TYR A 103 -5.14 -7.80 -13.88
N PHE A 104 -4.17 -7.84 -12.98
CA PHE A 104 -3.97 -9.00 -12.11
C PHE A 104 -3.56 -8.58 -10.71
N ASN A 105 -3.91 -9.43 -9.75
CA ASN A 105 -3.53 -9.30 -8.36
C ASN A 105 -2.75 -10.56 -7.95
N PRO A 106 -1.72 -10.43 -7.09
CA PRO A 106 -1.16 -11.58 -6.43
C PRO A 106 -2.24 -12.27 -5.58
N ALA A 107 -2.01 -13.55 -5.26
CA ALA A 107 -2.92 -14.31 -4.43
C ALA A 107 -3.20 -13.56 -3.10
N PRO A 108 -4.46 -13.53 -2.62
CA PRO A 108 -4.80 -12.87 -1.37
C PRO A 108 -3.96 -13.43 -0.21
N SER A 109 -3.25 -12.54 0.46
CA SER A 109 -2.51 -12.82 1.68
C SER A 109 -2.65 -11.63 2.62
N ALA A 110 -2.77 -11.89 3.92
CA ALA A 110 -2.88 -10.84 4.92
C ALA A 110 -1.65 -9.92 4.83
N THR A 111 -1.85 -8.70 4.34
CA THR A 111 -0.77 -7.76 4.05
C THR A 111 -1.10 -6.41 4.65
N LEU A 112 -0.13 -5.81 5.35
CA LEU A 112 -0.24 -4.47 5.89
C LEU A 112 0.68 -3.53 5.10
N CYS A 113 0.12 -2.49 4.50
CA CYS A 113 0.83 -1.69 3.50
C CYS A 113 1.31 -0.33 4.02
N HIS A 114 0.41 0.38 4.70
CA HIS A 114 0.66 1.74 5.15
C HIS A 114 -0.04 2.01 6.46
N THR A 115 0.40 3.06 7.13
CA THR A 115 -0.31 3.66 8.26
C THR A 115 -0.70 5.10 7.97
N LYS A 116 -1.96 5.44 8.24
CA LYS A 116 -2.56 6.72 7.84
C LYS A 116 -2.89 7.52 9.10
N PRO A 117 -2.13 8.58 9.42
CA PRO A 117 -2.49 9.50 10.50
C PRO A 117 -3.92 10.00 10.36
N THR A 118 -4.68 9.97 11.45
CA THR A 118 -6.01 10.57 11.47
C THR A 118 -5.89 11.99 11.97
N ALA A 119 -5.83 12.97 11.07
CA ALA A 119 -5.81 14.37 11.46
C ALA A 119 -7.21 14.80 11.90
N THR A 120 -7.31 15.30 13.14
CA THR A 120 -8.56 15.86 13.67
C THR A 120 -8.68 17.37 13.43
N TYR A 121 -7.57 18.09 13.17
CA TYR A 121 -7.59 19.54 12.94
C TYR A 121 -6.53 20.07 11.97
N SER A 122 -7.02 20.96 11.10
CA SER A 122 -6.39 21.85 10.11
C SER A 122 -5.73 21.23 8.86
N SER A 123 -6.26 21.67 7.72
CA SER A 123 -5.86 21.40 6.35
C SER A 123 -4.68 22.26 5.88
N SER A 124 -4.02 23.02 6.76
CA SER A 124 -3.09 24.09 6.36
C SER A 124 -1.59 23.78 6.53
N TRP A 125 -1.24 22.63 7.11
CA TRP A 125 0.16 22.25 7.36
C TRP A 125 0.49 20.82 6.90
N TRP A 126 -0.25 20.32 5.91
CA TRP A 126 0.19 19.12 5.21
C TRP A 126 1.43 19.52 4.41
N PRO A 127 2.61 18.92 4.65
CA PRO A 127 3.71 19.08 3.72
C PRO A 127 3.17 18.69 2.36
N HIS A 128 3.42 19.53 1.36
CA HIS A 128 3.06 19.26 -0.02
C HIS A 128 3.81 18.00 -0.45
N TRP A 129 3.15 16.85 -0.29
CA TRP A 129 3.65 15.55 -0.70
C TRP A 129 2.95 15.22 -2.00
N ASP A 130 3.75 15.19 -3.06
CA ASP A 130 3.33 15.51 -4.42
C ASP A 130 2.21 14.64 -4.98
N ASN A 131 1.34 15.36 -5.70
CA ASN A 131 0.35 14.85 -6.63
C ASN A 131 0.97 13.88 -7.61
N TYR A 132 0.59 12.60 -7.55
CA TYR A 132 0.15 11.83 -8.72
C TYR A 132 -0.83 10.75 -8.23
N THR A 133 -2.12 11.10 -8.28
CA THR A 133 -3.29 10.21 -8.33
C THR A 133 -3.27 8.94 -7.45
N ASP A 134 -3.18 9.12 -6.13
CA ASP A 134 -3.94 8.36 -5.11
C ASP A 134 -3.63 9.05 -3.76
N GLY A 135 -4.50 9.96 -3.32
CA GLY A 135 -4.21 10.94 -2.27
C GLY A 135 -3.63 10.32 -1.00
N PHE A 136 -2.58 10.95 -0.46
CA PHE A 136 -1.87 10.62 0.79
C PHE A 136 -1.94 9.15 1.21
N ARG A 137 -0.97 8.38 0.73
CA ARG A 137 -0.88 6.92 0.89
C ARG A 137 -0.57 6.49 2.33
N GLY A 138 -0.33 7.43 3.25
CA GLY A 138 0.15 7.18 4.61
C GLY A 138 1.65 6.92 4.63
N TYR A 139 2.18 6.56 5.79
CA TYR A 139 3.56 6.13 5.96
C TYR A 139 3.70 4.68 5.53
N LEU A 140 4.68 4.41 4.66
CA LEU A 140 5.07 3.05 4.30
C LEU A 140 5.60 2.31 5.53
N ILE A 141 5.25 1.04 5.66
CA ILE A 141 5.82 0.18 6.67
C ILE A 141 7.23 -0.22 6.24
N GLN A 142 8.21 0.17 7.06
CA GLN A 142 9.63 -0.02 6.77
C GLN A 142 10.08 -1.44 7.14
N SER A 143 9.55 -2.01 8.22
CA SER A 143 9.93 -3.35 8.67
C SER A 143 8.88 -4.01 9.56
N THR A 144 8.77 -5.33 9.49
CA THR A 144 8.03 -6.17 10.45
C THR A 144 8.96 -6.88 11.44
N ASN A 145 10.27 -6.63 11.36
CA ASN A 145 11.24 -7.14 12.33
C ASN A 145 11.20 -6.28 13.61
N PRO A 146 10.99 -6.88 14.80
CA PRO A 146 10.97 -6.15 16.07
C PRO A 146 12.20 -5.26 16.32
N ALA A 147 13.38 -5.68 15.86
CA ALA A 147 14.62 -4.89 16.00
C ALA A 147 14.61 -3.59 15.17
N SER A 148 13.66 -3.41 14.26
CA SER A 148 13.56 -2.29 13.33
C SER A 148 12.25 -1.52 13.44
N TYR A 149 11.42 -1.81 14.45
CA TYR A 149 10.16 -1.08 14.68
C TYR A 149 10.36 0.43 14.93
N GLY A 150 11.55 0.85 15.36
CA GLY A 150 11.90 2.27 15.47
C GLY A 150 12.01 3.05 14.15
N LEU A 151 11.92 2.36 12.99
CA LEU A 151 11.81 2.97 11.67
C LEU A 151 10.35 3.21 11.24
N ASN A 152 9.40 2.50 11.85
CA ASN A 152 7.99 2.63 11.51
C ASN A 152 7.39 3.85 12.19
N PHE A 153 6.39 4.43 11.53
CA PHE A 153 5.54 5.44 12.14
C PHE A 153 4.65 4.81 13.25
N PRO A 154 4.22 5.54 14.27
CA PRO A 154 4.76 6.81 14.72
C PRO A 154 5.95 6.59 15.65
N THR A 155 6.86 7.58 15.69
CA THR A 155 7.93 7.66 16.70
C THR A 155 7.55 8.55 17.88
N THR A 156 6.36 9.16 17.84
CA THR A 156 5.86 10.08 18.86
C THR A 156 4.37 9.84 19.09
N GLY A 157 3.85 10.20 20.27
CA GLY A 157 2.44 10.00 20.60
C GLY A 157 1.89 11.08 21.52
N MET A 158 0.57 11.11 21.66
CA MET A 158 -0.16 11.87 22.67
C MET A 158 -1.47 11.15 22.98
N ASP A 159 -2.12 11.49 24.10
CA ASP A 159 -3.41 10.89 24.43
C ASP A 159 -4.47 11.22 23.37
N GLY A 160 -5.19 10.19 22.93
CA GLY A 160 -6.19 10.30 21.88
C GLY A 160 -5.61 10.39 20.46
N TYR A 161 -4.30 10.30 20.30
CA TYR A 161 -3.70 10.19 18.97
C TYR A 161 -4.13 8.89 18.30
N ALA A 162 -4.48 8.96 17.03
CA ALA A 162 -4.90 7.80 16.28
C ALA A 162 -4.33 7.80 14.86
N PHE A 163 -4.25 6.59 14.31
CA PHE A 163 -3.88 6.33 12.93
C PHE A 163 -4.51 5.03 12.46
N ASP A 164 -4.75 4.92 11.17
CA ASP A 164 -5.43 3.78 10.55
C ASP A 164 -4.42 2.85 9.86
N LEU A 165 -4.66 1.55 9.95
CA LEU A 165 -3.89 0.49 9.30
C LEU A 165 -4.50 0.17 7.92
N ASP A 166 -3.68 0.22 6.87
CA ASP A 166 -4.08 -0.21 5.52
C ASP A 166 -3.82 -1.71 5.34
N ILE A 167 -4.81 -2.52 5.69
CA ILE A 167 -4.78 -3.99 5.61
C ILE A 167 -5.43 -4.45 4.29
N ARG A 168 -4.78 -5.39 3.61
CA ARG A 168 -5.19 -5.98 2.32
C ARG A 168 -5.17 -7.49 2.39
N GLY A 169 -5.88 -8.12 1.45
CA GLY A 169 -5.90 -9.57 1.26
C GLY A 169 -6.74 -10.37 2.26
N VAL A 170 -7.26 -9.72 3.31
CA VAL A 170 -8.18 -10.29 4.30
C VAL A 170 -9.25 -9.27 4.67
N ASP A 171 -10.38 -9.75 5.18
CA ASP A 171 -11.39 -8.90 5.78
C ASP A 171 -10.91 -8.42 7.16
N ALA A 172 -10.50 -7.16 7.24
CA ALA A 172 -9.97 -6.56 8.46
C ALA A 172 -11.00 -6.50 9.60
N SER A 173 -12.30 -6.56 9.31
CA SER A 173 -13.36 -6.57 10.32
C SER A 173 -13.41 -7.88 11.11
N GLN A 174 -12.82 -8.95 10.58
CA GLN A 174 -12.74 -10.27 11.23
C GLN A 174 -11.51 -10.41 12.13
N LEU A 175 -10.60 -9.44 12.12
CA LEU A 175 -9.39 -9.50 12.93
C LEU A 175 -9.65 -9.09 14.38
N THR A 176 -9.15 -9.89 15.30
CA THR A 176 -9.17 -9.62 16.74
C THR A 176 -7.81 -9.12 17.21
N TRP A 177 -7.81 -8.20 18.19
CA TRP A 177 -6.62 -7.51 18.66
C TRP A 177 -6.65 -7.42 20.18
N GLN A 178 -5.49 -7.57 20.82
CA GLN A 178 -5.33 -7.31 22.24
C GLN A 178 -4.68 -5.93 22.46
N PRO A 179 -5.14 -5.14 23.45
CA PRO A 179 -4.46 -3.91 23.82
C PRO A 179 -3.04 -4.19 24.32
N VAL A 180 -2.12 -3.30 24.01
CA VAL A 180 -0.72 -3.38 24.47
C VAL A 180 -0.41 -2.17 25.33
N THR A 181 0.03 -2.40 26.57
CA THR A 181 0.29 -1.34 27.54
C THR A 181 1.73 -1.37 28.04
N HIS A 182 2.43 -0.25 27.88
CA HIS A 182 3.79 -0.04 28.39
C HIS A 182 3.91 1.36 28.99
N SER A 183 4.52 1.47 30.18
CA SER A 183 4.83 2.75 30.82
C SER A 183 3.65 3.74 30.90
N GLY A 184 2.45 3.22 31.16
CA GLY A 184 1.21 4.01 31.26
C GLY A 184 0.59 4.44 29.92
N ILE A 185 1.15 4.02 28.79
CA ILE A 185 0.59 4.22 27.44
C ILE A 185 -0.02 2.89 26.98
N THR A 186 -1.23 2.94 26.44
CA THR A 186 -1.95 1.80 25.87
C THR A 186 -2.26 2.06 24.40
N ALA A 187 -1.86 1.13 23.53
CA ALA A 187 -2.26 1.09 22.12
C ALA A 187 -3.42 0.09 21.97
N THR A 188 -4.55 0.56 21.43
CA THR A 188 -5.73 -0.28 21.17
C THR A 188 -6.07 -0.24 19.68
N VAL A 189 -6.38 -1.39 19.10
CA VAL A 189 -6.83 -1.51 17.70
C VAL A 189 -8.32 -1.81 17.66
N SER A 190 -9.05 -1.11 16.80
CA SER A 190 -10.50 -1.30 16.63
C SER A 190 -10.92 -1.15 15.18
N TRP A 191 -11.88 -1.97 14.75
CA TRP A 191 -12.62 -1.72 13.51
C TRP A 191 -13.73 -0.72 13.80
N THR A 192 -13.60 0.50 13.28
CA THR A 192 -14.48 1.62 13.67
C THR A 192 -15.00 2.41 12.49
N LYS A 193 -16.20 2.96 12.64
CA LYS A 193 -16.83 3.83 11.65
C LYS A 193 -16.16 5.20 11.70
N THR A 194 -15.80 5.74 10.54
CA THR A 194 -15.21 7.08 10.46
C THR A 194 -16.25 8.17 10.69
N SER A 195 -15.81 9.26 11.30
CA SER A 195 -16.60 10.43 11.64
C SER A 195 -16.34 11.59 10.68
N SER A 196 -17.22 12.60 10.68
CA SER A 196 -16.99 13.86 9.95
C SER A 196 -15.78 14.66 10.41
N ARG A 197 -15.23 14.34 11.59
CA ARG A 197 -14.03 14.95 12.14
C ARG A 197 -12.74 14.32 11.59
N ASP A 198 -12.82 13.10 11.08
CA ASP A 198 -11.69 12.43 10.45
C ASP A 198 -11.41 13.07 9.09
N LYS A 199 -10.26 13.74 8.96
CA LYS A 199 -9.82 14.35 7.72
C LYS A 199 -8.90 13.39 6.98
N TYR A 200 -9.31 13.03 5.76
CA TYR A 200 -8.50 12.27 4.82
C TYR A 200 -8.07 13.21 3.68
N PRO A 201 -6.77 13.24 3.31
CA PRO A 201 -6.28 14.18 2.29
C PRO A 201 -6.91 14.01 0.90
N SER A 202 -7.39 12.80 0.57
CA SER A 202 -8.08 12.52 -0.69
C SER A 202 -9.51 13.07 -0.76
N GLY A 203 -10.04 13.62 0.34
CA GLY A 203 -11.45 14.02 0.47
C GLY A 203 -12.44 12.84 0.52
N LYS A 204 -12.04 11.64 0.07
CA LYS A 204 -12.80 10.40 0.18
C LYS A 204 -12.53 9.76 1.53
N ARG A 205 -13.51 9.88 2.43
CA ARG A 205 -13.48 9.24 3.75
C ARG A 205 -13.99 7.79 3.62
N PRO A 206 -13.18 6.76 3.95
CA PRO A 206 -13.67 5.39 4.02
C PRO A 206 -14.74 5.27 5.10
N GLU A 207 -15.77 4.43 4.93
CA GLU A 207 -16.81 4.31 5.96
C GLU A 207 -16.29 3.68 7.25
N TYR A 208 -15.43 2.67 7.13
CA TYR A 208 -14.81 1.96 8.24
C TYR A 208 -13.30 1.84 8.06
N VAL A 209 -12.59 1.78 9.19
CA VAL A 209 -11.12 1.68 9.25
C VAL A 209 -10.68 0.82 10.42
N THR A 210 -9.51 0.20 10.27
CA THR A 210 -8.79 -0.44 11.38
C THR A 210 -7.93 0.60 12.07
N ARG A 211 -8.41 1.16 13.18
CA ARG A 211 -7.79 2.29 13.87
C ARG A 211 -7.00 1.86 15.08
N VAL A 212 -5.74 2.29 15.14
CA VAL A 212 -4.92 2.29 16.34
C VAL A 212 -5.16 3.59 17.10
N THR A 213 -5.47 3.51 18.38
CA THR A 213 -5.61 4.67 19.28
C THR A 213 -4.62 4.54 20.43
N LEU A 214 -3.85 5.60 20.66
CA LEU A 214 -2.94 5.73 21.79
C LEU A 214 -3.65 6.45 22.93
N THR A 215 -3.71 5.80 24.09
CA THR A 215 -4.21 6.37 25.35
C THR A 215 -3.09 6.42 26.35
N GLY A 216 -2.93 7.49 27.10
CA GLY A 216 -1.82 7.58 28.05
C GLY A 216 -1.89 8.79 28.96
N PRO A 217 -0.77 9.17 29.59
CA PRO A 217 -0.74 10.29 30.51
C PRO A 217 -1.17 11.59 29.82
N LYS A 218 -2.13 12.26 30.43
CA LYS A 218 -2.65 13.56 29.97
C LYS A 218 -3.00 14.43 31.16
N PRO A 219 -2.96 15.75 31.00
CA PRO A 219 -3.47 16.62 32.04
C PRO A 219 -4.98 16.60 32.11
N SER A 220 -5.47 16.70 33.34
CA SER A 220 -6.85 17.03 33.63
C SER A 220 -7.18 18.46 33.19
N TYR A 221 -8.47 18.75 33.04
CA TYR A 221 -8.94 20.09 32.70
C TYR A 221 -8.46 21.16 33.70
N SER A 222 -8.42 20.84 35.01
CA SER A 222 -7.94 21.76 36.04
C SER A 222 -6.44 22.02 35.93
N GLN A 223 -5.61 21.01 35.61
CA GLN A 223 -4.18 21.21 35.37
C GLN A 223 -3.93 22.15 34.18
N ILE A 224 -4.69 21.98 33.10
CA ILE A 224 -4.58 22.83 31.89
C ILE A 224 -4.94 24.31 32.17
N GLN A 225 -5.76 24.58 33.18
CA GLN A 225 -6.21 25.92 33.58
C GLN A 225 -5.34 26.55 34.69
N SER A 226 -4.36 25.80 35.23
CA SER A 226 -3.53 26.27 36.34
C SER A 226 -2.26 26.95 35.82
N ASN A 227 -1.82 28.02 36.51
CA ASN A 227 -0.50 28.63 36.31
C ASN A 227 0.62 27.87 37.04
N ASN A 228 0.25 26.91 37.89
CA ASN A 228 1.18 26.02 38.58
C ASN A 228 0.55 24.61 38.72
N PRO A 229 0.44 23.85 37.62
CA PRO A 229 -0.11 22.51 37.63
C PRO A 229 0.77 21.53 38.40
N SER A 230 0.14 20.49 38.95
CA SER A 230 0.89 19.35 39.48
C SER A 230 1.61 18.59 38.36
N PRO A 231 2.81 18.05 38.60
CA PRO A 231 3.57 17.30 37.61
C PRO A 231 2.77 16.13 37.00
N LEU A 232 3.03 15.85 35.72
CA LEU A 232 2.46 14.69 35.04
C LEU A 232 3.36 13.47 35.16
N SER A 233 2.74 12.28 35.28
CA SER A 233 3.47 11.02 35.21
C SER A 233 4.16 10.91 33.86
N LYS A 234 5.49 10.96 33.85
CA LYS A 234 6.30 10.85 32.65
C LYS A 234 6.46 9.38 32.25
N PRO A 235 6.03 8.96 31.06
CA PRO A 235 6.33 7.63 30.55
C PRO A 235 7.84 7.41 30.43
N THR A 236 8.32 6.23 30.81
CA THR A 236 9.68 5.78 30.48
C THR A 236 9.73 5.39 29.01
N LEU A 237 10.46 6.16 28.20
CA LEU A 237 10.63 5.96 26.75
C LEU A 237 12.12 5.79 26.41
N PRO A 238 12.48 5.10 25.30
CA PRO A 238 11.59 4.55 24.28
C PRO A 238 10.78 3.34 24.73
N GLN A 239 9.63 3.11 24.10
CA GLN A 239 8.81 1.89 24.27
C GLN A 239 8.38 1.35 22.92
N THR A 240 8.57 0.05 22.75
CA THR A 240 8.17 -0.69 21.55
C THR A 240 6.80 -1.30 21.75
N PHE A 241 5.91 -1.09 20.80
CA PHE A 241 4.57 -1.66 20.76
C PHE A 241 4.49 -2.63 19.59
N GLU A 242 3.92 -3.81 19.80
CA GLU A 242 3.65 -4.80 18.76
C GLU A 242 2.17 -5.20 18.80
N LEU A 243 1.44 -4.84 17.75
CA LEU A 243 0.02 -5.09 17.59
C LEU A 243 -0.16 -6.30 16.69
N VAL A 244 -0.82 -7.35 17.19
CA VAL A 244 -1.02 -8.60 16.46
C VAL A 244 -2.51 -8.79 16.17
N GLY A 245 -2.86 -8.81 14.88
CA GLY A 245 -4.20 -9.08 14.39
C GLY A 245 -4.38 -10.56 14.14
N ARG A 246 -5.33 -11.18 14.85
CA ARG A 246 -5.57 -12.62 14.84
C ARG A 246 -6.89 -12.98 14.20
N ASP A 247 -6.94 -14.15 13.55
CA ASP A 247 -8.19 -14.74 13.08
C ASP A 247 -9.03 -15.32 14.23
N SER A 248 -10.20 -15.88 13.89
CA SER A 248 -11.11 -16.51 14.85
C SER A 248 -10.54 -17.76 15.53
N ALA A 249 -9.52 -18.39 14.95
CA ALA A 249 -8.83 -19.54 15.54
C ALA A 249 -7.64 -19.11 16.43
N GLY A 250 -7.34 -17.81 16.50
CA GLY A 250 -6.24 -17.25 17.28
C GLY A 250 -4.90 -17.21 16.53
N ASN A 251 -4.86 -17.53 15.24
CA ASN A 251 -3.64 -17.45 14.44
C ASN A 251 -3.30 -15.99 14.14
N ALA A 252 -2.03 -15.61 14.27
CA ALA A 252 -1.56 -14.28 13.89
C ALA A 252 -1.52 -14.15 12.36
N LEU A 253 -2.26 -13.17 11.83
CA LEU A 253 -2.31 -12.88 10.38
C LEU A 253 -1.57 -11.58 10.03
N ILE A 254 -1.64 -10.59 10.90
CA ILE A 254 -1.00 -9.28 10.71
C ILE A 254 -0.23 -8.92 11.97
N THR A 255 0.98 -8.40 11.81
CA THR A 255 1.74 -7.78 12.89
C THR A 255 2.13 -6.37 12.48
N TYR A 256 1.88 -5.41 13.37
CA TYR A 256 2.36 -4.05 13.23
C TYR A 256 3.11 -3.61 14.47
N GLY A 257 4.38 -3.23 14.30
CA GLY A 257 5.17 -2.70 15.40
C GLY A 257 5.71 -1.30 15.15
N PHE A 258 5.84 -0.53 16.22
CA PHE A 258 6.40 0.82 16.21
C PHE A 258 7.07 1.13 17.56
N GLU A 259 7.97 2.10 17.59
CA GLU A 259 8.65 2.54 18.83
C GLU A 259 8.34 4.00 19.13
N LEU A 260 7.68 4.27 20.25
CA LEU A 260 7.49 5.62 20.75
C LEU A 260 8.76 6.10 21.44
N LYS A 261 9.33 7.20 20.95
CA LYS A 261 10.51 7.88 21.50
C LYS A 261 10.13 9.12 22.31
N GLN A 262 8.99 9.74 21.99
CA GLN A 262 8.49 10.94 22.67
C GLN A 262 6.99 10.86 22.93
N TRP A 263 6.56 11.43 24.06
CA TRP A 263 5.15 11.58 24.41
C TRP A 263 4.83 13.04 24.65
N PHE A 264 3.87 13.56 23.90
CA PHE A 264 3.42 14.94 23.98
C PHE A 264 2.16 15.05 24.82
N VAL A 265 2.10 16.13 25.60
CA VAL A 265 0.94 16.50 26.40
C VAL A 265 0.53 17.91 26.04
N ARG A 266 -0.79 18.14 26.04
CA ARG A 266 -1.32 19.48 25.81
C ARG A 266 -1.16 20.32 27.08
N GLY A 267 -0.25 21.29 27.05
CA GLY A 267 0.02 22.14 28.22
C GLY A 267 -1.00 23.24 28.50
N THR A 268 -1.88 23.61 27.55
CA THR A 268 -2.70 24.84 27.72
C THR A 268 -4.09 24.75 27.09
N ALA A 269 -5.04 25.49 27.66
CA ALA A 269 -6.35 25.70 27.04
C ALA A 269 -6.22 26.62 25.83
N TYR A 270 -7.19 26.57 24.91
CA TYR A 270 -7.20 27.45 23.75
C TYR A 270 -7.15 28.92 24.19
N ASN A 271 -6.24 29.71 23.59
CA ASN A 271 -6.04 31.14 23.85
C ASN A 271 -5.45 31.54 25.23
N VAL A 272 -4.90 30.61 25.99
CA VAL A 272 -4.15 30.93 27.22
C VAL A 272 -2.66 31.04 26.90
N ARG A 273 -2.05 32.17 27.25
CA ARG A 273 -0.60 32.42 27.14
C ARG A 273 0.04 32.14 28.49
N PHE A 274 1.17 31.44 28.46
CA PHE A 274 2.01 31.22 29.63
C PHE A 274 3.37 31.87 29.42
N THR A 275 3.98 32.28 30.52
CA THR A 275 5.41 32.58 30.63
C THR A 275 6.22 31.29 30.58
N LEU A 276 7.51 31.40 30.28
CA LEU A 276 8.44 30.27 30.35
C LEU A 276 8.45 29.63 31.76
N SER A 277 8.39 30.45 32.82
CA SER A 277 8.37 29.96 34.20
C SER A 277 7.15 29.11 34.50
N GLU A 278 5.97 29.48 34.01
CA GLU A 278 4.76 28.70 34.21
C GLU A 278 4.81 27.40 33.37
N ALA A 279 5.33 27.45 32.15
CA ALA A 279 5.49 26.25 31.32
C ALA A 279 6.46 25.22 31.94
N THR A 280 7.51 25.67 32.64
CA THR A 280 8.48 24.76 33.29
C THR A 280 7.94 24.04 34.52
N THR A 281 6.82 24.49 35.12
CA THR A 281 6.20 23.80 36.27
C THR A 281 5.60 22.44 35.92
N TRP A 282 5.47 22.13 34.62
CA TRP A 282 4.94 20.87 34.11
C TRP A 282 5.95 19.71 34.13
N LEU A 283 7.25 20.02 34.33
CA LEU A 283 8.39 19.09 34.28
C LEU A 283 8.83 18.67 35.68
#